data_AF-A0A233TMW1-F1
#
_entry.id   AF-A0A233TMW1-F1
#
_cell.length_a   1.000
_cell.length_b   1.000
_cell.length_c   1.000
_cell.angle_alpha   90.00
_cell.angle_beta   90.00
_cell.angle_gamma   90.00
#
_symmetry.space_group_name_H-M   'P 1'
#
loop_
_entity.id
_entity.type
_entity.pdbx_description
1 polymer ?
#
loop_
_entity_poly.entity_id
_entity_poly.type
_entity_poly.pdbx_seq_one_letter_code
_entity_poly.pdbx_strand_id
1 'polypeptide(L)'
;MYLLGEQPAYADQLINRLQGIPHRLLEGLAPSGPALELERSDDLERELPADQVFLVESGLLHALVDERPLFYLQEGDLLGLRRGLELPACRHANEEPIRLLPYSRDALLQHIHADQERQELLLQYLIGQTALLGDALAHLKQPEVHPATGFRHFAAGEALIRQGDDADHVFIIIEGHAEALVDGQKVGDVQKDEIFGAMAVFTREKRSATVVASEPCTVMVIPKEQFLGLMQNNPRIAHSLIEGMARRIDLLNREVTQLRLRRSA
;
A
#
# COMPACT_ATOMS: atom_id res chain seq x y z
N MET A 1 6.79 9.15 19.95
CA MET A 1 6.52 8.96 18.52
C MET A 1 5.08 8.47 18.38
N TYR A 2 4.26 9.11 17.57
CA TYR A 2 2.84 8.78 17.38
C TYR A 2 2.55 8.46 15.91
N LEU A 3 1.76 7.42 15.62
CA LEU A 3 1.48 6.96 14.25
C LEU A 3 0.18 7.58 13.70
N LEU A 4 0.12 7.74 12.38
CA LEU A 4 -1.10 8.16 11.68
C LEU A 4 -2.08 7.00 11.49
N GLY A 5 -3.37 7.22 11.76
CA GLY A 5 -4.45 6.27 11.46
C GLY A 5 -4.93 5.43 12.65
N GLU A 6 -5.70 4.36 12.36
CA GLU A 6 -6.12 3.39 13.39
C GLU A 6 -4.90 2.63 13.91
N GLN A 7 -4.73 2.63 15.23
CA GLN A 7 -3.63 1.94 15.90
C GLN A 7 -4.15 0.71 16.66
N PRO A 8 -3.37 -0.38 16.72
CA PRO A 8 -3.73 -1.55 17.51
C PRO A 8 -3.67 -1.25 19.00
N ALA A 9 -4.43 -2.00 19.81
CA ALA A 9 -4.56 -1.76 21.25
C ALA A 9 -3.24 -1.77 22.05
N TYR A 10 -2.17 -2.39 21.52
CA TYR A 10 -0.86 -2.39 22.17
C TYR A 10 -0.02 -1.15 21.84
N ALA A 11 -0.33 -0.42 20.75
CA ALA A 11 0.47 0.72 20.30
C ALA A 11 0.47 1.84 21.35
N ASP A 12 -0.69 2.17 21.92
CA ASP A 12 -0.79 3.19 22.99
C ASP A 12 0.09 2.84 24.20
N GLN A 13 0.09 1.57 24.62
CA GLN A 13 0.92 1.11 25.73
C GLN A 13 2.41 1.23 25.42
N LEU A 14 2.79 0.90 24.18
CA LEU A 14 4.16 1.02 23.73
C LEU A 14 4.59 2.49 23.61
N ILE A 15 3.76 3.35 23.01
CA ILE A 15 4.01 4.80 22.89
C ILE A 15 4.23 5.42 24.28
N ASN A 16 3.32 5.15 25.23
CA ASN A 16 3.44 5.65 26.60
C ASN A 16 4.73 5.18 27.28
N ARG A 17 5.14 3.92 27.06
CA ARG A 17 6.40 3.39 27.58
C ARG A 17 7.61 4.09 26.98
N LEU A 18 7.58 4.39 25.68
CA LEU A 18 8.68 5.01 24.96
C LEU A 18 8.87 6.48 25.31
N GLN A 19 7.80 7.23 25.57
CA GLN A 19 7.88 8.68 25.88
C GLN A 19 8.71 9.00 27.12
N GLY A 20 8.73 8.11 28.13
CA GLY A 20 9.51 8.33 29.34
C GLY A 20 11.01 8.04 29.19
N ILE A 21 11.43 7.38 28.10
CA ILE A 21 12.81 6.90 27.97
C ILE A 21 13.79 8.05 27.70
N PRO A 22 13.54 9.00 26.78
CA PRO A 22 14.46 10.10 26.51
C PRO A 22 14.84 10.93 27.74
N HIS A 23 13.89 11.25 28.62
CA HIS A 23 14.20 11.95 29.86
C HIS A 23 15.17 11.17 30.76
N ARG A 24 15.01 9.85 30.85
CA ARG A 24 15.92 8.98 31.62
C ARG A 24 17.29 8.85 30.95
N LEU A 25 17.33 8.82 29.61
CA LEU A 25 18.60 8.85 28.86
C LEU A 25 19.38 10.13 29.13
N LEU A 26 18.69 11.25 29.25
CA LEU A 26 19.26 12.58 29.45
C LEU A 26 19.50 12.92 30.94
N GLU A 27 19.03 12.10 31.87
CA GLU A 27 19.17 12.36 33.30
C GLU A 27 20.65 12.49 33.69
N GLY A 28 21.00 13.64 34.27
CA GLY A 28 22.38 13.98 34.66
C GLY A 28 23.24 14.59 33.54
N LEU A 29 22.72 14.71 32.31
CA LEU A 29 23.39 15.39 31.21
C LEU A 29 22.90 16.83 31.09
N ALA A 30 23.82 17.80 31.03
CA ALA A 30 23.47 19.21 30.83
C ALA A 30 23.14 19.49 29.35
N PRO A 31 22.11 20.32 29.07
CA PRO A 31 21.87 20.84 27.72
C PRO A 31 23.09 21.60 27.19
N SER A 32 23.30 21.55 25.88
CA SER A 32 24.42 22.27 25.23
C SER A 32 24.12 23.75 25.00
N GLY A 33 22.89 24.20 25.26
CA GLY A 33 22.45 25.58 25.07
C GLY A 33 21.03 25.82 25.59
N PRO A 34 20.50 27.05 25.43
CA PRO A 34 19.12 27.36 25.78
C PRO A 34 18.13 26.62 24.87
N ALA A 35 16.90 26.46 25.35
CA ALA A 35 15.81 25.94 24.53
C ALA A 35 15.57 26.85 23.31
N LEU A 36 15.32 26.23 22.16
CA LEU A 36 14.99 26.88 20.91
C LEU A 36 13.46 26.90 20.76
N GLU A 37 12.90 28.07 20.49
CA GLU A 37 11.49 28.23 20.14
C GLU A 37 11.40 28.51 18.65
N LEU A 38 10.64 27.67 17.93
CA LEU A 38 10.50 27.74 16.48
C LEU A 38 9.01 27.83 16.14
N GLU A 39 8.60 28.91 15.47
CA GLU A 39 7.20 29.18 15.12
C GLU A 39 6.65 28.17 14.10
N ARG A 40 7.27 28.11 12.92
CA ARG A 40 6.92 27.20 11.83
C ARG A 40 8.15 26.93 11.00
N SER A 41 8.39 25.67 10.68
CA SER A 41 9.47 25.25 9.80
C SER A 41 9.01 24.11 8.90
N ASP A 42 9.35 24.20 7.62
CA ASP A 42 9.04 23.15 6.64
C ASP A 42 10.15 22.08 6.57
N ASP A 43 11.35 22.38 7.06
CA ASP A 43 12.55 21.52 6.98
C ASP A 43 13.55 21.80 8.13
N LEU A 44 13.31 21.18 9.28
CA LEU A 44 14.17 21.34 10.47
C LEU A 44 15.57 20.71 10.30
N GLU A 45 15.76 19.83 9.31
CA GLU A 45 17.07 19.25 8.99
C GLU A 45 18.03 20.32 8.48
N ARG A 46 17.53 21.35 7.80
CA ARG A 46 18.35 22.45 7.27
C ARG A 46 18.61 23.54 8.30
N GLU A 47 17.70 23.72 9.24
CA GLU A 47 17.73 24.83 10.20
C GLU A 47 18.50 24.49 11.48
N LEU A 48 18.47 23.23 11.90
CA LEU A 48 19.09 22.80 13.16
C LEU A 48 20.51 22.26 12.95
N PRO A 49 21.44 22.50 13.89
CA PRO A 49 22.80 21.95 13.86
C PRO A 49 22.88 20.41 13.73
N ALA A 50 23.73 19.91 12.84
CA ALA A 50 23.85 18.48 12.55
C ALA A 50 24.53 17.67 13.67
N ASP A 51 25.30 18.33 14.53
CA ASP A 51 26.06 17.79 15.66
C ASP A 51 25.25 17.74 16.98
N GLN A 52 23.96 18.07 16.90
CA GLN A 52 23.06 18.12 18.06
C GLN A 52 21.90 17.13 17.94
N VAL A 53 21.41 16.73 19.11
CA VAL A 53 20.16 15.99 19.32
C VAL A 53 19.27 16.89 20.17
N PHE A 54 17.98 16.91 19.86
CA PHE A 54 17.03 17.78 20.52
C PHE A 54 15.98 16.95 21.25
N LEU A 55 15.70 17.31 22.50
CA LEU A 55 14.51 16.84 23.20
C LEU A 55 13.35 17.78 22.84
N VAL A 56 12.22 17.21 22.44
CA VAL A 56 10.98 17.97 22.23
C VAL A 56 10.37 18.27 23.60
N GLU A 57 10.44 19.52 24.04
CA GLU A 57 9.83 19.98 25.30
C GLU A 57 8.35 20.31 25.12
N SER A 58 7.95 20.79 23.94
CA SER A 58 6.54 21.02 23.61
C SER A 58 6.32 21.12 22.10
N GLY A 59 5.08 20.86 21.69
CA GLY A 59 4.63 20.93 20.29
C GLY A 59 4.70 19.60 19.54
N LEU A 60 4.35 19.64 18.26
CA LEU A 60 4.22 18.48 17.40
C LEU A 60 5.06 18.64 16.12
N LEU A 61 5.83 17.61 15.80
CA LEU A 61 6.69 17.53 14.63
C LEU A 61 6.16 16.45 13.69
N HIS A 62 5.96 16.79 12.42
CA HIS A 62 5.59 15.88 11.36
C HIS A 62 6.87 15.27 10.76
N ALA A 63 7.00 13.95 10.76
CA ALA A 63 8.06 13.26 10.03
C ALA A 63 7.54 12.84 8.64
N LEU A 64 8.18 13.35 7.59
CA LEU A 64 7.82 13.10 6.19
C LEU A 64 8.89 12.27 5.48
N VAL A 65 8.43 11.26 4.73
CA VAL A 65 9.25 10.48 3.80
C VAL A 65 8.61 10.61 2.42
N ASP A 66 9.38 11.04 1.41
CA ASP A 66 8.88 11.35 0.07
C ASP A 66 7.64 12.27 0.07
N GLU A 67 7.68 13.36 0.86
CA GLU A 67 6.58 14.32 1.06
C GLU A 67 5.32 13.74 1.72
N ARG A 68 5.34 12.49 2.18
CA ARG A 68 4.21 11.86 2.86
C ARG A 68 4.45 11.82 4.36
N PRO A 69 3.54 12.34 5.19
CA PRO A 69 3.67 12.24 6.62
C PRO A 69 3.52 10.77 7.04
N LEU A 70 4.46 10.29 7.86
CA LEU A 70 4.51 8.89 8.30
C LEU A 70 4.17 8.74 9.79
N PHE A 71 4.74 9.62 10.62
CA PHE A 71 4.53 9.65 12.07
C PHE A 71 4.80 11.04 12.61
N TYR A 72 4.51 11.24 13.89
CA TYR A 72 4.79 12.45 14.62
C TYR A 72 5.81 12.23 15.73
N LEU A 73 6.66 13.23 15.98
CA LEU A 73 7.37 13.38 17.24
C LEU A 73 6.62 14.40 18.09
N GLN A 74 6.51 14.12 19.38
CA GLN A 74 5.80 14.97 20.34
C GLN A 74 6.66 15.17 21.59
N GLU A 75 6.11 15.87 22.57
CA GLU A 75 6.74 16.06 23.88
C GLU A 75 7.32 14.73 24.43
N GLY A 76 8.59 14.80 24.85
CA GLY A 76 9.36 13.69 25.35
C GLY A 76 10.12 12.88 24.29
N ASP A 77 9.97 13.15 22.99
CA ASP A 77 10.73 12.48 21.93
C ASP A 77 12.09 13.15 21.63
N LEU A 78 12.98 12.37 21.01
CA LEU A 78 14.27 12.87 20.51
C LEU A 78 14.24 13.11 18.99
N LEU A 79 14.64 14.31 18.58
CA LEU A 79 14.91 14.70 17.20
C LEU A 79 16.42 14.69 16.94
N GLY A 80 16.85 14.25 15.76
CA GLY A 80 18.25 14.32 15.33
C GLY A 80 19.08 13.06 15.52
N LEU A 81 18.52 11.99 16.11
CA LEU A 81 19.23 10.70 16.26
C LEU A 81 19.71 10.12 14.91
N ARG A 82 18.93 10.33 13.85
CA ARG A 82 19.21 9.85 12.49
C ARG A 82 20.30 10.65 11.76
N ARG A 83 20.71 11.82 12.26
CA ARG A 83 21.68 12.71 11.60
C ARG A 83 23.08 12.08 11.56
N GLY A 84 23.80 12.32 10.47
CA GLY A 84 25.15 11.78 10.25
C GLY A 84 25.18 10.30 9.86
N LEU A 85 24.03 9.66 9.65
CA LEU A 85 23.93 8.30 9.12
C LEU A 85 23.58 8.36 7.62
N GLU A 86 24.16 7.46 6.83
CA GLU A 86 23.82 7.27 5.42
C GLU A 86 22.47 6.55 5.30
N LEU A 87 21.38 7.28 5.55
CA LEU A 87 20.00 6.79 5.51
C LEU A 87 19.15 7.60 4.53
N PRO A 88 18.04 7.05 4.03
CA PRO A 88 17.06 7.82 3.25
C PRO A 88 16.58 9.06 4.02
N ALA A 89 16.31 10.13 3.28
CA ALA A 89 15.88 11.40 3.84
C ALA A 89 14.52 11.25 4.56
N CYS A 90 14.47 11.75 5.79
CA CYS A 90 13.26 11.89 6.59
C CYS A 90 13.23 13.35 7.05
N ARG A 91 12.32 14.14 6.48
CA ARG A 91 12.19 15.57 6.80
C ARG A 91 11.28 15.74 8.02
N HIS A 92 11.61 16.66 8.91
CA HIS A 92 10.76 17.06 10.02
C HIS A 92 10.27 18.48 9.81
N ALA A 93 8.97 18.69 9.98
CA ALA A 93 8.32 19.99 9.85
C ALA A 93 7.37 20.23 11.02
N ASN A 94 7.09 21.49 11.32
CA ASN A 94 6.06 21.89 12.28
C ASN A 94 5.17 22.99 11.70
N GLU A 95 3.87 22.87 11.94
CA GLU A 95 2.90 23.90 11.57
C GLU A 95 2.61 24.87 12.72
N GLU A 96 2.68 24.36 13.95
CA GLU A 96 2.52 25.12 15.20
C GLU A 96 3.86 25.30 15.92
N PRO A 97 3.98 26.30 16.82
CA PRO A 97 5.21 26.54 17.55
C PRO A 97 5.69 25.33 18.36
N ILE A 98 6.99 25.07 18.30
CA ILE A 98 7.65 23.98 19.03
C ILE A 98 8.77 24.52 19.92
N ARG A 99 9.07 23.79 21.00
CA ARG A 99 10.19 24.07 21.90
C ARG A 99 11.14 22.88 21.94
N LEU A 100 12.40 23.12 21.60
CA LEU A 100 13.44 22.10 21.46
C LEU A 100 14.61 22.39 22.40
N LEU A 101 14.99 21.42 23.24
CA LEU A 101 16.14 21.54 24.13
C LEU A 101 17.36 20.84 23.52
N PRO A 102 18.46 21.57 23.20
CA PRO A 102 19.61 21.00 22.50
C PRO A 102 20.57 20.25 23.44
N TYR A 103 21.09 19.13 22.94
CA TYR A 103 22.17 18.36 23.53
C TYR A 103 23.24 18.08 22.49
N SER A 104 24.52 18.14 22.88
CA SER A 104 25.62 17.68 22.03
C SER A 104 25.48 16.19 21.77
N ARG A 105 25.54 15.79 20.49
CA ARG A 105 25.45 14.38 20.09
C ARG A 105 26.57 13.56 20.72
N ASP A 106 27.79 14.06 20.68
CA ASP A 106 28.96 13.36 21.23
C ASP A 106 28.86 13.19 22.74
N ALA A 107 28.44 14.23 23.46
CA ALA A 107 28.24 14.17 24.90
C ALA A 107 27.11 13.19 25.27
N LEU A 108 25.99 13.21 24.52
CA LEU A 108 24.89 12.26 24.71
C LEU A 108 25.35 10.82 24.51
N LEU A 109 26.08 10.54 23.44
CA LEU A 109 26.59 9.20 23.19
C LEU A 109 27.54 8.78 24.31
N GLN A 110 28.52 9.60 24.69
CA GLN A 110 29.43 9.27 25.80
C GLN A 110 28.68 9.01 27.11
N HIS A 111 27.67 9.82 27.42
CA HIS A 111 26.83 9.67 28.61
C HIS A 111 26.05 8.35 28.63
N ILE A 112 25.49 7.95 27.48
CA ILE A 112 24.82 6.66 27.32
C ILE A 112 25.82 5.50 27.43
N HIS A 113 26.97 5.59 26.77
CA HIS A 113 27.98 4.53 26.80
C HIS A 113 28.58 4.31 28.20
N ALA A 114 28.61 5.35 29.03
CA ALA A 114 29.14 5.26 30.40
C ALA A 114 28.25 4.45 31.37
N ASP A 115 26.99 4.17 31.01
CA ASP A 115 26.01 3.55 31.92
C ASP A 115 25.22 2.43 31.22
N GLN A 116 25.27 1.21 31.78
CA GLN A 116 24.62 0.05 31.16
C GLN A 116 23.09 0.20 31.08
N GLU A 117 22.44 0.79 32.09
CA GLU A 117 20.99 0.97 32.10
C GLU A 117 20.58 1.94 30.97
N ARG A 118 21.33 3.01 30.76
CA ARG A 118 21.11 3.94 29.63
C ARG A 118 21.30 3.26 28.27
N GLN A 119 22.27 2.37 28.12
CA GLN A 119 22.42 1.60 26.87
C GLN A 119 21.19 0.72 26.60
N GLU A 120 20.69 0.02 27.63
CA GLU A 120 19.48 -0.79 27.52
C GLU A 120 18.24 0.06 27.20
N LEU A 121 18.13 1.24 27.81
CA LEU A 121 17.07 2.19 27.52
C LEU A 121 17.11 2.69 26.07
N LEU A 122 18.30 3.03 25.54
CA LEU A 122 18.43 3.45 24.15
C LEU A 122 18.01 2.32 23.20
N LEU A 123 18.41 1.08 23.50
CA LEU A 123 18.00 -0.08 22.71
C LEU A 123 16.48 -0.27 22.75
N GLN A 124 15.86 -0.19 23.94
CA GLN A 124 14.39 -0.25 24.08
C GLN A 124 13.71 0.86 23.29
N TYR A 125 14.26 2.08 23.31
CA TYR A 125 13.73 3.21 22.56
C TYR A 125 13.74 2.94 21.05
N LEU A 126 14.89 2.55 20.50
CA LEU A 126 15.07 2.30 19.07
C LEU A 126 14.27 1.08 18.58
N ILE A 127 14.24 -0.01 19.35
CA ILE A 127 13.45 -1.21 19.01
C ILE A 127 11.96 -0.88 19.05
N GLY A 128 11.48 -0.16 20.07
CA GLY A 128 10.08 0.21 20.17
C GLY A 128 9.63 1.14 19.04
N GLN A 129 10.47 2.10 18.65
CA GLN A 129 10.20 2.91 17.44
C GLN A 129 10.13 2.03 16.18
N THR A 130 11.03 1.07 16.03
CA THR A 130 11.03 0.15 14.88
C THR A 130 9.75 -0.71 14.86
N ALA A 131 9.29 -1.18 16.02
CA ALA A 131 8.04 -1.95 16.13
C ALA A 131 6.82 -1.12 15.73
N LEU A 132 6.72 0.14 16.19
CA LEU A 132 5.65 1.05 15.80
C LEU A 132 5.66 1.33 14.28
N LEU A 133 6.83 1.54 13.67
CA LEU A 133 6.93 1.73 12.23
C LEU A 133 6.57 0.46 11.44
N GLY A 134 6.95 -0.71 11.94
CA GLY A 134 6.57 -1.99 11.35
C GLY A 134 5.06 -2.21 11.36
N ASP A 135 4.41 -1.81 12.45
CA ASP A 135 2.95 -1.86 12.56
C ASP A 135 2.25 -0.85 11.64
N ALA A 136 2.73 0.39 11.58
CA ALA A 136 2.24 1.38 10.63
C ALA A 136 2.35 0.87 9.19
N LEU A 137 3.48 0.24 8.83
CA LEU A 137 3.66 -0.36 7.52
C LEU A 137 2.69 -1.52 7.29
N ALA A 138 2.42 -2.36 8.29
CA ALA A 138 1.47 -3.47 8.17
C ALA A 138 0.03 -2.98 7.89
N HIS A 139 -0.36 -1.84 8.46
CA HIS A 139 -1.68 -1.24 8.24
C HIS A 139 -1.75 -0.39 6.96
N LEU A 140 -0.63 0.18 6.51
CA LEU A 140 -0.52 0.86 5.21
C LEU A 140 -0.41 -0.12 4.04
N LYS A 141 0.22 -1.29 4.27
CA LYS A 141 0.28 -2.37 3.28
C LYS A 141 -1.11 -3.01 3.25
N GLN A 142 -1.87 -2.69 2.21
CA GLN A 142 -3.07 -3.47 1.91
C GLN A 142 -2.66 -4.96 1.90
N PRO A 143 -3.45 -5.85 2.54
CA PRO A 143 -3.13 -7.27 2.52
C PRO A 143 -2.89 -7.65 1.06
N GLU A 144 -1.70 -8.18 0.77
CA GLU A 144 -1.44 -8.77 -0.53
C GLU A 144 -2.51 -9.84 -0.70
N VAL A 145 -3.54 -9.50 -1.47
CA VAL A 145 -4.46 -10.46 -2.04
C VAL A 145 -3.58 -11.26 -2.98
N HIS A 146 -2.88 -12.24 -2.42
CA HIS A 146 -2.49 -13.43 -3.15
C HIS A 146 -3.83 -14.01 -3.51
N PRO A 147 -4.30 -13.84 -4.75
CA PRO A 147 -5.55 -14.44 -5.04
C PRO A 147 -5.35 -15.93 -4.79
N ALA A 148 -6.35 -16.57 -4.21
CA ALA A 148 -6.41 -18.02 -4.27
C ALA A 148 -6.72 -18.41 -5.73
N THR A 149 -5.85 -18.00 -6.65
CA THR A 149 -5.92 -18.30 -8.07
C THR A 149 -5.60 -19.75 -8.23
N GLY A 150 -6.64 -20.55 -8.37
CA GLY A 150 -6.50 -21.84 -9.01
C GLY A 150 -6.22 -21.61 -10.49
N PHE A 151 -5.08 -22.08 -10.97
CA PHE A 151 -4.95 -22.38 -12.39
C PHE A 151 -5.77 -23.64 -12.67
N ARG A 152 -6.63 -23.58 -13.67
CA ARG A 152 -7.39 -24.72 -14.17
C ARG A 152 -6.98 -24.99 -15.60
N HIS A 153 -6.74 -26.26 -15.88
CA HIS A 153 -6.49 -26.73 -17.23
C HIS A 153 -7.80 -27.24 -17.82
N PHE A 154 -8.04 -26.88 -19.07
CA PHE A 154 -9.21 -27.30 -19.84
C PHE A 154 -8.74 -27.94 -21.14
N ALA A 155 -9.31 -29.09 -21.48
CA ALA A 155 -9.08 -29.71 -22.78
C ALA A 155 -9.88 -29.00 -23.88
N ALA A 156 -9.47 -29.15 -25.14
CA ALA A 156 -10.25 -28.67 -26.28
C ALA A 156 -11.67 -29.27 -26.24
N GLY A 157 -12.68 -28.42 -26.43
CA GLY A 157 -14.10 -28.75 -26.36
C GLY A 157 -14.72 -28.62 -24.95
N GLU A 158 -13.93 -28.39 -23.90
CA GLU A 158 -14.48 -28.21 -22.55
C GLU A 158 -15.06 -26.80 -22.34
N ALA A 159 -16.16 -26.73 -21.59
CA ALA A 159 -16.79 -25.47 -21.24
C ALA A 159 -16.12 -24.86 -19.99
N LEU A 160 -15.60 -23.64 -20.11
CA LEU A 160 -15.02 -22.85 -19.02
C LEU A 160 -16.11 -22.19 -18.17
N ILE A 161 -17.14 -21.65 -18.84
CA ILE A 161 -18.37 -21.13 -18.22
C ILE A 161 -19.57 -21.54 -19.08
N ARG A 162 -20.75 -21.68 -18.47
CA ARG A 162 -22.01 -21.91 -19.21
C ARG A 162 -22.94 -20.73 -19.10
N GLN A 163 -23.63 -20.44 -20.19
CA GLN A 163 -24.68 -19.42 -20.23
C GLN A 163 -25.79 -19.76 -19.22
N GLY A 164 -26.25 -18.76 -18.47
CA GLY A 164 -27.29 -18.93 -17.44
C GLY A 164 -26.78 -19.34 -16.05
N ASP A 165 -25.50 -19.69 -15.91
CA ASP A 165 -24.86 -19.96 -14.61
C ASP A 165 -24.74 -18.68 -13.79
N ASP A 166 -24.62 -18.86 -12.47
CA ASP A 166 -24.28 -17.77 -11.56
C ASP A 166 -22.81 -17.33 -11.73
N ALA A 167 -22.54 -16.06 -11.41
CA ALA A 167 -21.27 -15.42 -11.66
C ALA A 167 -20.49 -15.11 -10.38
N ASP A 168 -19.85 -16.13 -9.82
CA ASP A 168 -19.02 -15.98 -8.61
C ASP A 168 -17.52 -15.81 -8.90
N HIS A 169 -17.13 -15.92 -10.17
CA HIS A 169 -15.72 -15.88 -10.59
C HIS A 169 -15.50 -15.10 -11.89
N VAL A 170 -14.31 -14.55 -12.03
CA VAL A 170 -13.77 -13.97 -13.27
C VAL A 170 -12.58 -14.81 -13.71
N PHE A 171 -12.32 -14.85 -15.02
CA PHE A 171 -11.33 -15.73 -15.60
C PHE A 171 -10.37 -14.96 -16.50
N ILE A 172 -9.13 -15.45 -16.59
CA ILE A 172 -8.11 -14.95 -17.54
C ILE A 172 -7.50 -16.16 -18.25
N ILE A 173 -7.41 -16.10 -19.58
CA ILE A 173 -6.67 -17.12 -20.33
C ILE A 173 -5.18 -16.81 -20.22
N ILE A 174 -4.41 -17.75 -19.69
CA ILE A 174 -2.94 -17.63 -19.55
C ILE A 174 -2.26 -18.26 -20.76
N GLU A 175 -2.84 -19.34 -21.26
CA GLU A 175 -2.40 -20.06 -22.43
C GLU A 175 -3.60 -20.73 -23.10
N GLY A 176 -3.57 -20.85 -24.43
CA GLY A 176 -4.63 -21.41 -25.25
C GLY A 176 -5.57 -20.35 -25.84
N HIS A 177 -6.68 -20.84 -26.38
CA HIS A 177 -7.70 -20.07 -27.09
C HIS A 177 -9.09 -20.63 -26.78
N ALA A 178 -10.08 -19.74 -26.66
CA ALA A 178 -11.46 -20.13 -26.42
C ALA A 178 -12.45 -19.33 -27.27
N GLU A 179 -13.67 -19.84 -27.37
CA GLU A 179 -14.75 -19.23 -28.13
C GLU A 179 -15.95 -18.96 -27.21
N ALA A 180 -16.56 -17.79 -27.36
CA ALA A 180 -17.80 -17.45 -26.69
C ALA A 180 -18.99 -17.77 -27.60
N LEU A 181 -19.98 -18.47 -27.05
CA LEU A 181 -21.21 -18.88 -27.71
C LEU A 181 -22.44 -18.36 -26.94
N VAL A 182 -23.42 -17.83 -27.66
CA VAL A 182 -24.74 -17.47 -27.13
C VAL A 182 -25.76 -18.32 -27.86
N ASP A 183 -26.56 -19.07 -27.10
CA ASP A 183 -27.58 -19.99 -27.66
C ASP A 183 -27.00 -20.97 -28.70
N GLY A 184 -25.75 -21.39 -28.48
CA GLY A 184 -25.01 -22.30 -29.37
C GLY A 184 -24.36 -21.65 -30.59
N GLN A 185 -24.57 -20.36 -30.82
CA GLN A 185 -23.96 -19.62 -31.92
C GLN A 185 -22.68 -18.92 -31.45
N LYS A 186 -21.56 -19.09 -32.17
CA LYS A 186 -20.31 -18.37 -31.89
C LYS A 186 -20.54 -16.87 -32.06
N VAL A 187 -20.26 -16.11 -31.01
CA VAL A 187 -20.37 -14.64 -30.97
C VAL A 187 -19.00 -13.96 -30.92
N GLY A 188 -17.93 -14.74 -30.90
CA GLY A 188 -16.55 -14.26 -31.04
C GLY A 188 -15.56 -15.05 -30.19
N ASP A 189 -14.31 -14.64 -30.26
CA ASP A 189 -13.19 -15.35 -29.63
C ASP A 189 -12.80 -14.73 -28.28
N VAL A 190 -12.07 -15.50 -27.46
CA VAL A 190 -11.44 -15.09 -26.21
C VAL A 190 -9.96 -15.47 -26.30
N GLN A 191 -9.09 -14.46 -26.31
CA GLN A 191 -7.66 -14.65 -26.58
C GLN A 191 -6.84 -14.80 -25.29
N LYS A 192 -5.57 -15.19 -25.45
CA LYS A 192 -4.57 -15.13 -24.38
C LYS A 192 -4.53 -13.73 -23.75
N ASP A 193 -4.34 -13.71 -22.44
CA ASP A 193 -4.31 -12.54 -21.54
C ASP A 193 -5.64 -11.77 -21.48
N GLU A 194 -6.70 -12.26 -22.14
CA GLU A 194 -8.03 -11.65 -22.11
C GLU A 194 -8.80 -12.05 -20.84
N ILE A 195 -9.41 -11.05 -20.22
CA ILE A 195 -10.31 -11.24 -19.08
C ILE A 195 -11.71 -11.52 -19.60
N PHE A 196 -12.32 -12.62 -19.16
CA PHE A 196 -13.67 -12.99 -19.54
C PHE A 196 -14.54 -13.39 -18.34
N GLY A 197 -15.86 -13.39 -18.55
CA GLY A 197 -16.84 -13.61 -17.48
C GLY A 197 -17.04 -12.41 -16.54
N ALA A 198 -16.31 -11.30 -16.72
CA ALA A 198 -16.39 -10.13 -15.84
C ALA A 198 -17.76 -9.40 -15.89
N MET A 199 -18.44 -9.38 -17.04
CA MET A 199 -19.72 -8.66 -17.21
C MET A 199 -20.75 -9.06 -16.15
N ALA A 200 -20.99 -10.35 -15.97
CA ALA A 200 -21.99 -10.87 -15.05
C ALA A 200 -21.71 -10.50 -13.58
N VAL A 201 -20.43 -10.35 -13.22
CA VAL A 201 -20.01 -9.87 -11.88
C VAL A 201 -20.40 -8.39 -11.69
N PHE A 202 -20.21 -7.56 -12.71
CA PHE A 202 -20.53 -6.13 -12.64
C PHE A 202 -22.03 -5.84 -12.75
N THR A 203 -22.74 -6.52 -13.66
CA THR A 203 -24.18 -6.30 -13.88
C THR A 203 -25.04 -7.01 -12.84
N ARG A 204 -24.46 -7.95 -12.08
CA ARG A 204 -25.18 -8.87 -11.17
C ARG A 204 -26.22 -9.72 -11.89
N GLU A 205 -25.96 -10.00 -13.17
CA GLU A 205 -26.77 -10.87 -14.00
C GLU A 205 -26.14 -12.27 -14.11
N LYS A 206 -26.86 -13.21 -14.71
CA LYS A 206 -26.33 -14.53 -15.06
C LYS A 206 -25.31 -14.44 -16.20
N ARG A 207 -24.53 -15.51 -16.41
CA ARG A 207 -23.60 -15.58 -17.55
C ARG A 207 -24.36 -15.39 -18.87
N SER A 208 -23.94 -14.40 -19.64
CA SER A 208 -24.54 -14.05 -20.93
C SER A 208 -24.15 -15.01 -22.06
N ALA A 209 -23.07 -15.76 -21.91
CA ALA A 209 -22.54 -16.67 -22.91
C ALA A 209 -21.89 -17.90 -22.27
N THR A 210 -21.83 -18.98 -23.04
CA THR A 210 -20.98 -20.15 -22.77
C THR A 210 -19.60 -19.87 -23.37
N VAL A 211 -18.52 -20.17 -22.66
CA VAL A 211 -17.16 -20.10 -23.23
C VAL A 211 -16.59 -21.51 -23.29
N VAL A 212 -16.09 -21.90 -24.45
CA VAL A 212 -15.58 -23.25 -24.72
C VAL A 212 -14.14 -23.15 -25.21
N ALA A 213 -13.26 -23.99 -24.66
CA ALA A 213 -11.88 -24.12 -25.10
C ALA A 213 -11.86 -24.63 -26.55
N SER A 214 -11.31 -23.87 -27.48
CA SER A 214 -11.13 -24.33 -28.87
C SER A 214 -9.81 -25.09 -29.06
N GLU A 215 -8.85 -24.84 -28.16
CA GLU A 215 -7.62 -25.63 -27.97
C GLU A 215 -7.37 -25.84 -26.45
N PRO A 216 -6.42 -26.70 -26.03
CA PRO A 216 -6.10 -26.85 -24.61
C PRO A 216 -5.75 -25.50 -23.96
N CYS A 217 -6.41 -25.17 -22.85
CA CYS A 217 -6.29 -23.87 -22.19
C CYS A 217 -5.81 -24.01 -20.75
N THR A 218 -4.94 -23.09 -20.34
CA THR A 218 -4.61 -22.82 -18.93
C THR A 218 -5.28 -21.52 -18.53
N VAL A 219 -6.17 -21.59 -17.54
CA VAL A 219 -7.06 -20.49 -17.17
C VAL A 219 -6.88 -20.16 -15.70
N MET A 220 -6.66 -18.88 -15.42
CA MET A 220 -6.63 -18.38 -14.05
C MET A 220 -8.04 -18.04 -13.60
N VAL A 221 -8.46 -18.58 -12.44
CA VAL A 221 -9.78 -18.33 -11.85
C VAL A 221 -9.67 -17.39 -10.66
N ILE A 222 -10.49 -16.34 -10.63
CA ILE A 222 -10.45 -15.29 -9.63
C ILE A 222 -11.84 -15.15 -9.00
N PRO A 223 -12.01 -15.30 -7.68
CA PRO A 223 -13.28 -15.01 -7.00
C PRO A 223 -13.72 -13.55 -7.18
N LYS A 224 -15.02 -13.30 -7.31
CA LYS A 224 -15.56 -11.94 -7.55
C LYS A 224 -15.12 -10.92 -6.49
N GLU A 225 -15.04 -11.34 -5.22
CA GLU A 225 -14.66 -10.48 -4.10
C GLU A 225 -13.19 -10.04 -4.22
N GLN A 226 -12.33 -10.89 -4.77
CA GLN A 226 -10.91 -10.61 -4.97
C GLN A 226 -10.67 -9.81 -6.24
N PHE A 227 -11.48 -10.01 -7.29
CA PHE A 227 -11.32 -9.35 -8.58
C PHE A 227 -11.39 -7.82 -8.47
N LEU A 228 -12.32 -7.28 -7.67
CA LEU A 228 -12.44 -5.83 -7.46
C LEU A 228 -11.20 -5.25 -6.76
N GLY A 229 -10.65 -5.94 -5.75
CA GLY A 229 -9.41 -5.53 -5.10
C GLY A 229 -8.19 -5.59 -6.04
N LEU A 230 -8.12 -6.61 -6.89
CA LEU A 230 -7.07 -6.74 -7.91
C LEU A 230 -7.08 -5.59 -8.91
N MET A 231 -8.25 -5.12 -9.34
CA MET A 231 -8.35 -3.96 -10.23
C MET A 231 -7.86 -2.66 -9.59
N GLN A 232 -8.10 -2.49 -8.28
CA GLN A 232 -7.62 -1.31 -7.54
C GLN A 232 -6.10 -1.32 -7.38
N ASN A 233 -5.53 -2.50 -7.15
CA ASN A 233 -4.10 -2.66 -6.85
C ASN A 233 -3.22 -2.87 -8.08
N ASN A 234 -3.80 -3.28 -9.19
CA ASN A 234 -3.08 -3.49 -10.44
C ASN A 234 -3.85 -2.86 -11.61
N PRO A 235 -3.60 -1.57 -11.91
CA PRO A 235 -4.28 -0.85 -12.99
C PRO A 235 -4.18 -1.54 -14.36
N ARG A 236 -3.16 -2.36 -14.60
CA ARG A 236 -3.01 -3.11 -15.86
C ARG A 236 -4.15 -4.11 -16.09
N ILE A 237 -4.71 -4.69 -15.03
CA ILE A 237 -5.86 -5.60 -15.12
C ILE A 237 -7.09 -4.83 -15.61
N ALA A 238 -7.34 -3.65 -15.04
CA ALA A 238 -8.41 -2.77 -15.49
C ALA A 238 -8.23 -2.33 -16.94
N HIS A 239 -7.01 -1.94 -17.33
CA HIS A 239 -6.69 -1.61 -18.72
C HIS A 239 -6.97 -2.77 -19.68
N SER A 240 -6.55 -3.99 -19.34
CA SER A 240 -6.77 -5.19 -20.17
C SER A 240 -8.26 -5.47 -20.37
N LEU A 241 -9.07 -5.30 -19.32
CA LEU A 241 -10.52 -5.43 -19.40
C LEU A 241 -11.14 -4.35 -20.32
N ILE A 242 -10.73 -3.09 -20.16
CA ILE A 242 -11.20 -1.97 -20.97
C ILE A 242 -10.87 -2.19 -22.46
N GLU A 243 -9.64 -2.61 -22.76
CA GLU A 243 -9.24 -2.92 -24.13
C GLU A 243 -10.04 -4.08 -24.72
N GLY A 244 -10.27 -5.15 -23.96
CA GLY A 244 -11.10 -6.28 -24.38
C GLY A 244 -12.54 -5.85 -24.72
N MET A 245 -13.16 -5.04 -23.84
CA MET A 245 -14.50 -4.48 -24.09
C MET A 245 -14.51 -3.58 -25.32
N ALA A 246 -13.52 -2.70 -25.49
CA ALA A 246 -13.42 -1.81 -26.64
C ALA A 246 -13.32 -2.60 -27.97
N ARG A 247 -12.48 -3.65 -28.02
CA ARG A 247 -12.40 -4.56 -29.17
C ARG A 247 -13.75 -5.21 -29.46
N ARG A 248 -14.46 -5.67 -28.43
CA ARG A 248 -15.77 -6.32 -28.59
C ARG A 248 -16.83 -5.37 -29.14
N ILE A 249 -16.88 -4.14 -28.65
CA ILE A 249 -17.80 -3.12 -29.12
C ILE A 249 -17.54 -2.78 -30.60
N ASP A 250 -16.26 -2.64 -31.00
CA ASP A 250 -15.92 -2.38 -32.40
C ASP A 250 -16.36 -3.54 -33.32
N LEU A 251 -16.12 -4.79 -32.93
CA LEU A 251 -16.57 -5.97 -33.68
C LEU A 251 -18.09 -6.00 -33.85
N LEU A 252 -18.85 -5.79 -32.76
CA LEU A 252 -20.31 -5.76 -32.80
C LEU A 252 -20.84 -4.62 -33.70
N ASN A 253 -20.22 -3.44 -33.63
CA ASN A 253 -20.60 -2.32 -34.50
C ASN A 253 -20.42 -2.65 -35.98
N ARG A 254 -19.35 -3.36 -36.35
CA ARG A 254 -19.10 -3.80 -37.73
C ARG A 254 -20.15 -4.81 -38.20
N GLU A 255 -20.47 -5.81 -37.39
CA GLU A 255 -21.50 -6.80 -37.71
C GLU A 255 -22.88 -6.17 -37.88
N VAL A 256 -23.29 -5.29 -36.96
CA VAL A 256 -24.58 -4.58 -37.04
C VAL A 256 -24.64 -3.72 -38.31
N THR A 257 -23.54 -3.05 -38.68
CA THR A 257 -23.46 -2.25 -39.90
C THR A 257 -23.64 -3.12 -41.15
N GLN A 258 -22.97 -4.28 -41.21
CA GLN A 258 -23.11 -5.21 -42.33
C GLN A 258 -24.53 -5.78 -42.45
N LEU A 259 -25.17 -6.13 -41.32
CA LEU A 259 -26.55 -6.62 -41.30
C LEU A 259 -27.55 -5.56 -41.78
N ARG A 260 -27.35 -4.30 -41.40
CA ARG A 260 -28.18 -3.18 -41.89
C ARG A 260 -28.02 -2.97 -43.39
N LEU A 261 -26.79 -2.98 -43.90
CA LEU A 261 -26.51 -2.84 -45.34
C LEU A 261 -27.14 -3.95 -46.17
N ARG A 262 -27.12 -5.20 -45.70
CA ARG A 262 -27.77 -6.34 -46.37
C ARG A 262 -29.30 -6.28 -46.38
N ARG A 263 -29.93 -5.59 -45.42
CA ARG A 263 -31.39 -5.40 -45.37
C ARG A 263 -31.89 -4.25 -46.24
N SER A 264 -31.00 -3.37 -46.67
CA SER A 264 -31.30 -2.21 -47.52
C SER A 264 -31.07 -2.47 -49.02
N ALA A 265 -30.59 -3.66 -49.38
CA ALA A 265 -30.40 -4.16 -50.75
C ALA A 265 -31.44 -5.24 -51.06
#